data_AF-X1NNQ8-F1
#
_entry.id   AF-X1NNQ8-F1
#
_cell.length_a   1.000
_cell.length_b   1.000
_cell.length_c   1.000
_cell.angle_alpha   90.00
_cell.angle_beta   90.00
_cell.angle_gamma   90.00
#
_symmetry.space_group_name_H-M   'P 1'
#
loop_
_entity.id
_entity.type
_entity.pdbx_description
1 polymer ?
#
loop_
_entity_poly.entity_id
_entity_poly.type
_entity_poly.pdbx_seq_one_letter_code
_entity_poly.pdbx_strand_id
1 'polypeptide(L)' 'IGSLVEGKVTHLTNFGAFVRLEEGLEGLIHISDLSWNRRTG' A
#
# COMPACT_ATOMS: atom_id res chain seq x y z
N ILE A 1 16.71 -4.27 10.14
CA ILE A 1 16.53 -4.05 8.68
C ILE A 1 15.08 -4.37 8.36
N GLY A 2 14.32 -3.38 7.86
CA GLY A 2 12.90 -3.49 7.50
C GLY A 2 11.94 -3.59 8.70
N SER A 3 10.82 -2.86 8.65
CA SER A 3 9.69 -3.02 9.57
C SER A 3 8.45 -3.37 8.75
N LEU A 4 7.71 -4.40 9.17
CA LEU A 4 6.40 -4.70 8.62
C LEU A 4 5.39 -3.75 9.28
N VAL A 5 4.63 -3.03 8.46
CA VAL A 5 3.63 -2.07 8.93
C VAL A 5 2.31 -2.38 8.25
N GLU A 6 1.25 -2.47 9.05
CA GLU A 6 -0.11 -2.60 8.55
C GLU A 6 -0.72 -1.20 8.42
N GLY A 7 -1.46 -0.96 7.35
CA GLY A 7 -2.08 0.33 7.08
C GLY A 7 -3.32 0.17 6.22
N LYS A 8 -4.19 1.18 6.24
CA LYS A 8 -5.44 1.17 5.47
C LYS A 8 -5.21 1.84 4.12
N VAL A 9 -5.50 1.13 3.04
CA VAL A 9 -5.50 1.71 1.70
C VAL A 9 -6.62 2.77 1.61
N THR A 10 -6.25 4.01 1.30
CA THR A 10 -7.17 5.15 1.19
C THR A 10 -7.52 5.43 -0.26
N HIS A 11 -6.55 5.35 -1.17
CA HIS A 11 -6.74 5.56 -2.60
C HIS A 11 -5.88 4.59 -3.43
N LEU A 12 -6.48 4.09 -4.51
CA LEU A 12 -5.78 3.35 -5.55
C LEU A 12 -5.74 4.19 -6.81
N THR A 13 -4.57 4.28 -7.42
CA THR A 13 -4.32 5.00 -8.66
C THR A 13 -3.58 4.08 -9.62
N ASN A 14 -3.54 4.45 -10.90
CA ASN A 14 -2.86 3.65 -11.90
C ASN A 14 -1.33 3.59 -11.69
N PHE A 15 -0.75 4.57 -10.98
CA PHE A 15 0.68 4.61 -10.70
C PHE A 15 1.04 4.10 -9.30
N GLY A 16 0.07 3.80 -8.43
CA GLY A 16 0.35 3.35 -7.08
C GLY A 16 -0.83 3.35 -6.12
N ALA A 17 -0.56 3.00 -4.86
CA ALA A 17 -1.52 2.93 -3.78
C ALA A 17 -1.13 3.88 -2.65
N PHE A 18 -2.09 4.63 -2.13
CA PHE A 18 -1.94 5.42 -0.92
C PHE A 18 -2.43 4.61 0.28
N VAL A 19 -1.59 4.55 1.31
CA VAL A 19 -1.84 3.79 2.54
C VAL A 19 -1.70 4.74 3.72
N ARG A 20 -2.77 4.88 4.50
CA ARG A 20 -2.72 5.59 5.78
C ARG A 20 -2.13 4.68 6.84
N LEU A 21 -1.08 5.18 7.50
CA LEU A 21 -0.40 4.48 8.58
C LEU A 21 -0.90 4.98 9.94
N GLU A 22 -0.97 6.31 10.10
CA GLU A 22 -1.40 6.98 11.34
C GLU A 22 -2.20 8.25 11.01
N GLU A 23 -2.81 8.90 12.02
CA GLU A 23 -3.57 10.14 11.80
C GLU A 23 -2.66 11.25 11.29
N GLY A 24 -2.92 11.69 10.05
CA GLY A 24 -2.13 12.73 9.38
C GLY A 24 -0.92 12.22 8.60
N LEU A 25 -0.67 10.90 8.58
CA LEU A 25 0.45 10.31 7.85
C LEU A 25 -0.02 9.31 6.78
N GLU A 26 0.33 9.61 5.53
CA GLU A 26 0.01 8.81 4.35
C GLU A 26 1.28 8.43 3.60
N GLY A 27 1.43 7.14 3.31
CA GLY A 27 2.50 6.59 2.49
C GLY A 27 2.00 6.28 1.08
N LEU A 28 2.87 6.44 0.08
CA LEU A 28 2.62 6.02 -1.29
C LEU A 28 3.47 4.80 -1.62
N ILE A 29 2.83 3.78 -2.18
CA ILE A 29 3.48 2.59 -2.73
C ILE A 29 3.39 2.67 -4.24
N HIS A 30 4.54 2.67 -4.93
CA HIS A 30 4.57 2.69 -6.38
C HIS A 30 4.05 1.37 -6.97
N ILE A 31 3.35 1.43 -8.10
CA ILE A 31 2.76 0.23 -8.74
C ILE A 31 3.80 -0.85 -9.06
N SER A 32 5.05 -0.45 -9.33
CA SER A 32 6.15 -1.39 -9.58
C SER A 32 6.54 -2.23 -8.36
N ASP A 33 6.27 -1.74 -7.15
CA ASP A 33 6.57 -2.43 -5.89
C ASP A 33 5.39 -3.27 -5.37
N LEU A 34 4.20 -3.10 -5.96
CA LEU A 34 3.00 -3.86 -5.58
C LEU A 34 3.04 -5.28 -6.14
N SER A 35 3.19 -6.26 -5.25
CA SER A 35 3.09 -7.68 -5.59
C SER A 35 1.64 -8.15 -5.49
N TRP A 36 0.98 -8.40 -6.63
CA TRP A 36 -0.39 -8.93 -6.65
C TRP A 36 -0.39 -10.46 -6.51
N ASN A 37 -0.73 -10.98 -5.34
CA ASN A 37 -1.04 -12.40 -5.18
C ASN A 37 -2.57 -12.59 -5.28
N ARG A 38 -3.06 -12.87 -6.49
CA ARG A 38 -4.47 -13.26 -6.67
C ARG A 38 -4.66 -14.64 -6.08
N ARG A 39 -5.14 -14.73 -4.84
CA ARG A 39 -5.73 -15.97 -4.32
C ARG A 39 -7.07 -16.19 -5.03
N THR A 40 -7.02 -16.78 -6.22
CA THR A 40 -8.19 -17.41 -6.85
C THR A 40 -8.41 -18.74 -6.13
N GLY A 41 -9.35 -18.75 -5.19
CA GLY A 41 -10.05 -19.95 -4.76
C GLY A 41 -11.31 -20.11 -5.58
#